data_AF-A0A645IA93-F1
#
_entry.id   AF-A0A645IA93-F1
#
_cell.length_a   1.000
_cell.length_b   1.000
_cell.length_c   1.000
_cell.angle_alpha   90.00
_cell.angle_beta   90.00
_cell.angle_gamma   90.00
#
_symmetry.space_group_name_H-M   'P 1'
#
loop_
_entity.id
_entity.type
_entity.pdbx_description
1 polymer ?
#
loop_
_entity_poly.entity_id
_entity_poly.type
_entity_poly.pdbx_seq_one_letter_code
_entity_poly.pdbx_strand_id
1 'polypeptide(L)' 'MTNLRHYESLKSALEAIGRVKEGLEIGITHDFLSQDIRECMFYLGEITGQISTDEILGNIFSKFCIGK' A
#
# COMPACT_ATOMS: atom_id res chain seq x y z
N MET A 1 17.99 -4.48 -17.83
CA MET A 1 16.75 -5.21 -17.50
C MET A 1 16.09 -4.76 -16.19
N THR A 2 16.61 -3.74 -15.48
CA THR A 2 16.03 -3.22 -14.23
C THR A 2 14.84 -2.27 -14.46
N ASN A 3 14.88 -1.51 -15.57
CA ASN A 3 13.91 -0.46 -15.89
C ASN A 3 12.48 -1.00 -16.08
N LEU A 4 12.32 -2.14 -16.75
CA LEU A 4 11.00 -2.77 -16.97
C LEU A 4 10.39 -3.29 -15.66
N ARG A 5 11.18 -3.96 -14.81
CA ARG A 5 10.71 -4.45 -13.50
C ARG A 5 10.25 -3.31 -12.60
N HIS A 6 11.05 -2.24 -12.53
CA HIS A 6 10.68 -1.06 -11.75
C HIS A 6 9.44 -0.36 -12.28
N TYR A 7 9.28 -0.29 -13.60
CA TYR A 7 8.08 0.24 -14.23
C TYR A 7 6.83 -0.59 -13.88
N GLU A 8 6.92 -1.91 -13.94
CA GLU A 8 5.84 -2.81 -13.55
C GLU A 8 5.48 -2.65 -12.07
N SER A 9 6.48 -2.60 -11.18
CA SER A 9 6.24 -2.35 -9.76
C SER A 9 5.53 -1.01 -9.50
N LEU A 10 5.95 0.07 -10.18
CA LEU A 10 5.28 1.38 -10.05
C LEU A 10 3.84 1.33 -10.56
N LYS A 11 3.59 0.62 -11.66
CA LYS A 11 2.25 0.45 -12.22
C LYS A 11 1.35 -0.30 -11.24
N SER A 12 1.82 -1.41 -10.67
CA SER A 12 1.04 -2.18 -9.70
C SER A 12 0.79 -1.41 -8.40
N ALA A 13 1.76 -0.62 -7.94
CA ALA A 13 1.58 0.28 -6.79
C ALA A 13 0.48 1.33 -7.06
N LEU A 14 0.46 1.91 -8.27
CA LEU A 14 -0.55 2.87 -8.68
C LEU A 14 -1.95 2.26 -8.76
N GLU A 15 -2.07 1.01 -9.24
CA GLU A 15 -3.34 0.30 -9.28
C GLU A 15 -3.85 0.00 -7.86
N ALA A 16 -2.97 -0.45 -6.96
CA ALA A 16 -3.31 -0.75 -5.58
C ALA A 16 -3.81 0.50 -4.82
N ILE A 17 -3.11 1.64 -4.93
CA ILE A 17 -3.55 2.88 -4.29
C ILE A 17 -4.85 3.44 -4.92
N GLY A 18 -5.08 3.17 -6.21
CA GLY A 18 -6.34 3.47 -6.87
C GLY A 18 -7.52 2.73 -6.22
N ARG A 19 -7.35 1.44 -5.92
CA ARG A 19 -8.36 0.63 -5.21
C ARG A 19 -8.62 1.14 -3.80
N VAL A 20 -7.59 1.58 -3.07
CA VAL A 20 -7.76 2.22 -1.75
C VAL A 20 -8.64 3.47 -1.88
N LYS A 21 -8.36 4.32 -2.86
CA LYS A 21 -9.12 5.56 -3.08
C LYS A 21 -10.59 5.26 -3.41
N GLU A 22 -10.84 4.34 -4.34
CA GLU A 22 -12.20 3.93 -4.70
C GLU A 22 -12.92 3.28 -3.51
N GLY A 23 -12.23 2.40 -2.78
CA GLY A 23 -12.75 1.75 -1.58
C GLY A 23 -13.14 2.74 -0.48
N LEU A 24 -12.38 3.84 -0.32
CA LEU A 24 -12.73 4.93 0.59
C LEU A 24 -13.99 5.68 0.12
N GLU A 25 -14.16 5.90 -1.18
CA GLU A 25 -15.33 6.59 -1.75
C GLU A 25 -16.61 5.76 -1.61
N ILE A 26 -16.53 4.43 -1.73
CA ILE A 26 -17.70 3.53 -1.62
C ILE A 26 -17.91 2.95 -0.22
N GLY A 27 -17.04 3.29 0.75
CA GLY A 27 -17.18 2.87 2.16
C GLY A 27 -16.83 1.41 2.44
N ILE A 28 -15.84 0.85 1.75
CA ILE A 28 -15.30 -0.49 2.04
C ILE A 28 -14.75 -0.56 3.47
N THR A 29 -14.91 -1.72 4.11
CA THR A 29 -14.35 -1.99 5.44
C THR A 29 -12.83 -1.83 5.47
N HIS A 30 -12.34 -1.23 6.55
CA HIS A 30 -10.93 -0.92 6.79
C HIS A 30 -9.98 -2.12 6.61
N ASP A 31 -10.42 -3.36 6.86
CA ASP A 31 -9.60 -4.57 6.66
C ASP A 31 -9.19 -4.79 5.20
N PHE A 32 -10.11 -4.52 4.27
CA PHE A 32 -9.85 -4.63 2.84
C PHE A 32 -8.97 -3.48 2.34
N LEU A 33 -9.25 -2.25 2.79
CA LEU A 33 -8.40 -1.10 2.47
C LEU A 33 -6.95 -1.31 2.95
N SER A 34 -6.79 -1.91 4.13
CA SER A 34 -5.48 -2.23 4.70
C SER A 34 -4.72 -3.24 3.84
N GLN A 35 -5.41 -4.16 3.16
CA GLN A 35 -4.78 -5.11 2.25
C GLN A 35 -4.25 -4.42 0.99
N ASP A 36 -5.02 -3.53 0.39
CA ASP A 36 -4.59 -2.78 -0.80
C ASP A 36 -3.43 -1.81 -0.46
N ILE A 37 -3.43 -1.22 0.74
CA ILE A 37 -2.30 -0.42 1.24
C ILE A 37 -1.04 -1.28 1.36
N ARG A 38 -1.14 -2.48 1.96
CA ARG A 38 -0.01 -3.42 2.08
C ARG A 38 0.58 -3.80 0.72
N GLU A 39 -0.28 -4.04 -0.24
CA GLU A 39 0.11 -4.40 -1.60
C GLU A 39 0.82 -3.25 -2.32
N CYS A 40 0.29 -2.02 -2.21
CA CYS A 40 0.96 -0.83 -2.72
C CYS A 40 2.38 -0.68 -2.12
N MET A 41 2.49 -0.85 -0.79
CA MET A 41 3.76 -0.75 -0.09
C MET A 41 4.76 -1.84 -0.49
N PHE A 42 4.30 -3.07 -0.74
CA PHE A 42 5.12 -4.16 -1.24
C PHE A 42 5.77 -3.82 -2.59
N TYR A 43 4.98 -3.32 -3.55
CA TYR A 43 5.48 -2.94 -4.86
C TYR A 43 6.45 -1.73 -4.81
N LEU A 44 6.24 -0.79 -3.90
CA LEU A 44 7.19 0.30 -3.67
C LEU A 44 8.50 -0.21 -3.06
N GLY A 45 8.43 -1.19 -2.15
CA GLY A 45 9.58 -1.85 -1.55
C GLY A 45 10.46 -2.61 -2.55
N GLU A 46 9.84 -3.24 -3.56
CA GLU A 46 10.54 -3.91 -4.68
C GLU A 46 11.46 -2.96 -5.49
N ILE A 47 11.15 -1.67 -5.49
CA ILE A 47 11.90 -0.62 -6.21
C ILE A 47 13.01 -0.06 -5.35
N THR A 48 12.71 0.28 -4.09
CA THR A 48 13.65 0.93 -3.17
C THR A 48 14.61 -0.06 -2.50
N GLY A 49 14.29 -1.36 -2.49
CA GLY A 49 15.09 -2.42 -1.87
C GLY A 49 15.19 -2.32 -0.34
N GLN A 50 14.48 -1.36 0.27
CA GLN A 50 14.57 -1.03 1.69
C GLN A 50 13.26 -0.45 2.21
N ILE A 51 12.22 -1.28 2.31
CA ILE A 51 11.05 -0.94 3.12
C ILE A 51 10.55 -2.23 3.78
N SER A 52 10.66 -2.31 5.11
CA SER A 52 9.90 -3.28 5.88
C SER A 52 8.45 -2.80 5.93
N THR A 53 7.56 -3.46 5.18
CA THR A 53 6.13 -3.13 5.11
C THR A 53 5.51 -2.94 6.51
N ASP A 54 5.96 -3.73 7.50
CA ASP A 54 5.53 -3.63 8.90
C ASP A 54 5.81 -2.27 9.56
N GLU A 55 6.94 -1.63 9.27
CA GLU A 55 7.30 -0.34 9.87
C GLU A 55 6.39 0.79 9.36
N ILE A 56 6.03 0.74 8.08
CA ILE A 56 5.18 1.75 7.45
C ILE A 56 3.72 1.56 7.85
N LEU A 57 3.22 0.32 7.85
CA LEU A 57 1.88 0.05 8.40
C LEU A 57 1.82 0.46 9.87
N GLY A 58 2.84 0.11 10.67
CA GLY A 58 2.94 0.52 12.05
C GLY A 58 2.85 2.04 12.21
N ASN A 59 3.55 2.81 11.38
CA ASN A 59 3.51 4.27 11.45
C ASN A 59 2.18 4.86 10.98
N ILE A 60 1.60 4.34 9.88
CA ILE A 60 0.27 4.75 9.38
C ILE A 60 -0.77 4.50 10.47
N PHE A 61 -0.87 3.27 10.99
CA PHE A 61 -1.84 2.88 12.00
C PHE A 61 -1.51 3.38 13.41
N SER A 62 -0.28 3.78 13.72
CA SER A 62 0.06 4.37 15.03
C SER A 62 -0.71 5.66 15.32
N LYS A 63 -1.12 6.39 14.27
CA LYS A 63 -1.91 7.62 14.37
C LYS A 63 -3.41 7.39 14.24
N PHE A 64 -3.82 6.24 13.72
CA PHE A 64 -5.20 5.80 13.82
C PHE A 64 -5.33 5.10 15.17
N CYS A 65 -5.69 5.85 16.21
CA CYS A 65 -6.15 5.24 17.44
C CYS A 65 -7.14 4.13 17.06
N ILE A 66 -6.74 2.89 17.28
CA ILE A 66 -7.63 1.74 17.31
C ILE A 66 -8.50 2.02 18.54
N GLY A 67 -9.52 2.84 18.31
CA GLY A 67 -10.62 3.02 19.24
C GLY A 67 -11.20 1.64 19.46
N LYS A 68 -11.34 1.29 20.74
CA LYS A 68 -11.94 0.06 21.24
C LYS A 68 -13.12 -0.43 20.39
#